data_AF-A0AAU5Z2V4-F1
#
_entry.id   AF-A0AAU5Z2V4-F1
#
_cell.length_a   1.000
_cell.length_b   1.000
_cell.length_c   1.000
_cell.angle_alpha   90.00
_cell.angle_beta   90.00
_cell.angle_gamma   90.00
#
_symmetry.space_group_name_H-M   'P 1'
#
loop_
_entity.id
_entity.type
_entity.pdbx_description
1 polymer ?
#
loop_
_entity_poly.entity_id
_entity_poly.type
_entity_poly.pdbx_seq_one_letter_code
_entity_poly.pdbx_strand_id
1 'polypeptide(L)'
;MSQPMEHRTVTANQARAEYVAKCNEIVEIEMVLTYLETALVRSLQVAEPVVTDHREVLAVYASDAFWQLLDLYREAENRRRDLYAARDYAYAVWKSASPEAAAADTYVSTPLNNR
;
A
#
# COMPACT_ATOMS: atom_id res chain seq x y z
N MET A 1 37.84 11.84 -0.79
CA MET A 1 37.07 12.31 -1.95
C MET A 1 35.62 11.91 -1.73
N SER A 2 34.90 12.70 -0.94
CA SER A 2 33.50 12.43 -0.60
C SER A 2 32.65 12.91 -1.78
N GLN A 3 32.01 11.99 -2.49
CA GLN A 3 30.98 12.38 -3.47
C GLN A 3 29.90 13.17 -2.72
N PRO A 4 29.45 14.32 -3.23
CA PRO A 4 28.26 14.94 -2.69
C PRO A 4 27.10 13.98 -3.00
N MET A 5 26.55 13.35 -1.96
CA MET A 5 25.21 12.77 -2.06
C MET A 5 24.32 13.90 -2.55
N GLU A 6 23.81 13.77 -3.77
CA GLU A 6 22.72 14.59 -4.27
C GLU A 6 21.54 14.37 -3.33
N HIS A 7 21.48 15.15 -2.25
CA HIS A 7 20.26 15.36 -1.51
C HIS A 7 19.32 16.01 -2.52
N ARG A 8 18.54 15.18 -3.22
CA ARG A 8 17.26 15.60 -3.79
C ARG A 8 16.49 16.17 -2.60
N THR A 9 16.57 17.48 -2.42
CA THR A 9 15.78 18.21 -1.45
C THR A 9 14.35 18.21 -1.96
N VAL A 10 13.66 17.09 -1.75
CA VAL A 10 12.21 17.01 -1.95
C VAL A 10 11.60 18.07 -1.06
N THR A 11 10.97 19.07 -1.67
CA THR A 11 10.32 20.13 -0.91
C THR A 11 9.14 19.54 -0.11
N ALA A 12 8.83 20.12 1.05
CA ALA A 12 7.69 19.67 1.86
C ALA A 12 6.37 19.61 1.05
N ASN A 13 6.20 20.54 0.10
CA ASN A 13 5.04 20.56 -0.80
C ASN A 13 5.01 19.38 -1.76
N GLN A 14 6.16 18.99 -2.30
CA GLN A 14 6.25 17.81 -3.17
C GLN A 14 5.96 16.53 -2.40
N ALA A 15 6.56 16.35 -1.22
CA ALA A 15 6.29 15.19 -0.37
C ALA A 15 4.82 15.10 0.07
N ARG A 16 4.18 16.24 0.36
CA ARG A 16 2.75 16.31 0.64
C ARG A 16 1.91 15.88 -0.57
N ALA A 17 2.25 16.35 -1.77
CA ALA A 17 1.54 15.98 -2.98
C ALA A 17 1.66 14.47 -3.26
N GLU A 18 2.86 13.90 -3.07
CA GLU A 18 3.09 12.46 -3.18
C GLU A 18 2.30 11.67 -2.14
N TYR A 19 2.24 12.13 -0.89
CA TYR A 19 1.42 11.51 0.16
C TYR A 19 -0.07 11.49 -0.22
N VAL A 20 -0.61 12.60 -0.71
CA VAL A 20 -2.02 12.68 -1.13
C VAL A 20 -2.28 11.78 -2.34
N ALA A 21 -1.37 11.75 -3.32
CA ALA A 21 -1.48 10.86 -4.46
C ALA A 21 -1.52 9.38 -4.03
N LYS A 22 -0.66 8.98 -3.08
CA LYS A 22 -0.69 7.62 -2.54
C LYS A 22 -1.96 7.31 -1.76
N CYS A 23 -2.51 8.26 -1.01
CA CYS A 23 -3.82 8.08 -0.37
C CYS A 23 -4.94 7.83 -1.39
N ASN A 24 -4.95 8.55 -2.51
CA ASN A 24 -5.94 8.34 -3.57
C ASN A 24 -5.77 6.98 -4.25
N GLU A 25 -4.53 6.59 -4.59
CA GLU A 25 -4.23 5.26 -5.14
C GLU A 25 -4.67 4.12 -4.19
N ILE A 26 -4.58 4.32 -2.87
CA ILE A 26 -5.07 3.36 -1.87
C ILE A 26 -6.59 3.21 -1.93
N VAL A 27 -7.34 4.31 -2.02
CA VAL A 27 -8.80 4.25 -2.13
C VAL A 27 -9.21 3.49 -3.40
N GLU A 28 -8.55 3.75 -4.52
CA GLU A 28 -8.83 3.08 -5.79
C GLU A 28 -8.53 1.57 -5.71
N ILE A 29 -7.38 1.16 -5.17
CA ILE A 29 -7.04 -0.27 -5.07
C ILE A 29 -7.97 -1.00 -4.08
N GLU A 30 -8.46 -0.34 -3.04
CA GLU A 30 -9.43 -0.92 -2.11
C GLU A 30 -10.77 -1.18 -2.78
N MET A 31 -11.23 -0.26 -3.64
CA MET A 31 -12.44 -0.49 -4.46
C MET A 31 -12.25 -1.68 -5.41
N VAL A 32 -11.07 -1.82 -6.02
CA VAL A 32 -10.75 -2.96 -6.89
C VAL A 32 -10.76 -4.27 -6.11
N LEU A 33 -10.19 -4.29 -4.90
CA LEU A 33 -10.20 -5.49 -4.04
C LEU A 33 -11.61 -5.91 -3.67
N THR A 34 -12.48 -4.98 -3.25
CA THR A 34 -13.89 -5.29 -2.95
C THR A 34 -14.63 -5.86 -4.17
N TYR A 35 -14.36 -5.33 -5.36
CA TYR A 35 -14.92 -5.88 -6.59
C TYR A 35 -14.42 -7.32 -6.86
N LEU A 36 -13.12 -7.57 -6.70
CA LEU A 36 -12.52 -8.88 -6.91
C LEU A 36 -13.04 -9.92 -5.89
N GLU A 37 -13.22 -9.56 -4.62
CA GLU A 37 -13.85 -10.42 -3.61
C GLU A 37 -15.27 -10.82 -4.04
N THR A 38 -16.05 -9.84 -4.50
CA THR A 38 -17.42 -10.08 -4.99
C THR A 38 -17.41 -11.00 -6.21
N ALA A 39 -16.48 -10.80 -7.15
CA ALA A 39 -16.34 -11.63 -8.34
C ALA A 39 -15.92 -13.07 -7.99
N LEU A 40 -15.00 -13.24 -7.04
CA LEU A 40 -14.56 -14.55 -6.54
C LEU A 40 -15.73 -15.32 -5.92
N VAL A 41 -16.49 -14.69 -5.01
CA VAL A 41 -17.67 -15.32 -4.39
C VAL A 41 -18.70 -15.72 -5.44
N ARG A 42 -19.00 -14.84 -6.40
CA ARG A 42 -19.94 -15.16 -7.49
C ARG A 42 -19.46 -16.31 -8.36
N SER A 43 -18.16 -16.37 -8.66
CA SER A 43 -17.62 -17.45 -9.49
C SER A 43 -17.71 -18.82 -8.78
N LEU A 44 -17.57 -18.86 -7.45
CA LEU A 44 -17.81 -20.07 -6.66
C LEU A 44 -19.29 -20.44 -6.55
N GLN A 45 -20.21 -19.47 -6.57
CA GLN A 45 -21.65 -19.76 -6.57
C GLN A 45 -22.16 -20.39 -7.86
N VAL A 46 -21.45 -20.16 -8.98
CA VAL A 46 -21.77 -20.75 -10.30
C VAL A 46 -20.99 -22.04 -10.54
N ALA A 47 -20.03 -22.37 -9.67
CA ALA A 47 -19.24 -23.58 -9.80
C ALA A 47 -20.10 -24.83 -9.57
N GLU A 48 -20.12 -25.73 -10.54
CA GLU A 48 -20.93 -26.95 -10.49
C GLU A 48 -20.38 -27.91 -9.41
N PRO A 49 -21.25 -28.53 -8.59
CA PRO A 49 -20.83 -29.54 -7.64
C PRO A 49 -20.36 -30.78 -8.40
N VAL A 50 -19.11 -31.19 -8.17
CA VAL A 50 -18.59 -32.46 -8.65
C VAL A 50 -19.15 -33.53 -7.73
N VAL A 51 -20.08 -34.35 -8.24
CA VAL A 51 -20.60 -35.50 -7.51
C VAL A 51 -19.44 -36.48 -7.29
N THR A 52 -18.94 -36.57 -6.06
CA THR A 52 -18.01 -37.63 -5.66
C THR A 52 -18.80 -38.70 -4.92
N ASP A 53 -18.80 -39.92 -5.47
CA ASP A 53 -19.48 -41.04 -4.83
C ASP A 53 -18.65 -41.58 -3.66
N HIS A 54 -19.36 -41.89 -2.58
CA HIS A 54 -18.95 -42.60 -1.37
C HIS A 54 -17.96 -41.88 -0.43
N ARG A 55 -18.41 -40.75 0.14
CA ARG A 55 -18.25 -40.27 1.55
C ARG A 55 -18.08 -38.74 1.58
N GLU A 56 -19.22 -38.05 1.57
CA GLU A 56 -19.44 -36.69 2.11
C GLU A 56 -18.30 -35.66 1.99
N VAL A 57 -17.69 -35.50 0.82
CA VAL A 57 -16.90 -34.30 0.49
C VAL A 57 -17.47 -33.69 -0.77
N LEU A 58 -18.21 -32.60 -0.61
CA LEU A 58 -18.65 -31.75 -1.73
C LEU A 58 -17.39 -31.12 -2.34
N ALA A 59 -16.89 -31.73 -3.42
CA ALA A 59 -15.87 -31.12 -4.25
C ALA A 59 -16.57 -30.16 -5.21
N VAL A 60 -16.20 -28.88 -5.17
CA VAL A 60 -16.71 -27.86 -6.12
C VAL A 60 -15.61 -27.62 -7.14
N TYR A 61 -15.93 -27.72 -8.44
CA TYR A 61 -14.95 -27.44 -9.49
C TYR A 61 -14.77 -25.93 -9.63
N ALA A 62 -13.64 -25.40 -9.15
CA ALA A 62 -13.25 -24.02 -9.42
C ALA A 62 -12.85 -23.89 -10.89
N SER A 63 -13.53 -23.00 -11.62
CA SER A 63 -13.22 -22.73 -13.03
C SER A 63 -11.86 -22.03 -13.21
N ASP A 64 -11.28 -22.11 -14.40
CA ASP A 64 -10.04 -21.36 -14.72
C ASP A 64 -10.18 -19.85 -14.47
N ALA A 65 -11.39 -19.31 -14.66
CA ALA A 65 -11.70 -17.92 -14.37
C ALA A 65 -11.60 -17.59 -12.87
N PHE A 66 -11.97 -18.52 -11.97
CA PHE A 66 -11.77 -18.34 -10.53
C PHE A 66 -10.28 -18.20 -10.18
N TRP A 67 -9.43 -19.06 -10.74
CA TRP A 67 -7.99 -19.02 -10.46
C TRP A 67 -7.35 -17.73 -10.98
N GLN A 68 -7.75 -17.25 -12.16
CA GLN A 68 -7.30 -15.96 -12.67
C GLN A 68 -7.75 -14.78 -11.78
N LEU A 69 -9.00 -14.80 -11.30
CA LEU A 69 -9.49 -13.79 -10.36
C LEU A 69 -8.71 -13.83 -9.03
N LEU A 70 -8.33 -15.02 -8.56
CA LEU A 70 -7.58 -15.19 -7.33
C LEU A 70 -6.14 -14.64 -7.47
N ASP A 71 -5.51 -14.86 -8.61
CA ASP A 71 -4.20 -14.30 -8.91
C ASP A 71 -4.23 -12.76 -8.97
N LEU A 72 -5.23 -12.19 -9.65
CA LEU A 72 -5.44 -10.74 -9.69
C LEU A 72 -5.69 -10.16 -8.29
N TYR A 73 -6.48 -10.85 -7.47
CA TYR A 73 -6.72 -10.46 -6.09
C TYR A 73 -5.42 -10.44 -5.27
N ARG A 74 -4.59 -11.48 -5.41
CA ARG A 74 -3.29 -11.55 -4.74
C ARG A 74 -2.34 -10.44 -5.19
N GLU A 75 -2.32 -10.11 -6.47
CA GLU A 75 -1.51 -9.01 -7.01
C GLU A 75 -1.98 -7.67 -6.47
N ALA A 76 -3.29 -7.42 -6.45
CA ALA A 76 -3.88 -6.20 -5.89
C ALA A 76 -3.59 -6.05 -4.38
N GLU A 77 -3.63 -7.14 -3.61
CA GLU A 77 -3.24 -7.18 -2.20
C GLU A 77 -1.78 -6.77 -1.99
N ASN A 78 -0.86 -7.31 -2.78
CA ASN A 78 0.55 -6.94 -2.72
C ASN A 78 0.73 -5.46 -3.06
N ARG A 79 0.09 -4.99 -4.14
CA ARG A 79 0.14 -3.58 -4.53
C ARG A 79 -0.40 -2.66 -3.44
N ARG A 80 -1.48 -3.06 -2.75
CA ARG A 80 -2.02 -2.32 -1.61
C ARG A 80 -0.99 -2.18 -0.49
N ARG A 81 -0.28 -3.26 -0.14
CA ARG A 81 0.79 -3.20 0.87
C ARG A 81 1.90 -2.24 0.48
N ASP A 82 2.34 -2.28 -0.79
CA ASP A 82 3.36 -1.36 -1.30
C ASP A 82 2.89 0.10 -1.26
N LEU A 83 1.62 0.35 -1.56
CA LEU A 83 1.02 1.68 -1.48
C LEU A 83 0.98 2.22 -0.05
N TYR A 84 0.63 1.38 0.93
CA TYR A 84 0.69 1.75 2.34
C TYR A 84 2.12 2.09 2.79
N ALA A 85 3.11 1.27 2.41
CA ALA A 85 4.51 1.55 2.70
C ALA A 85 4.99 2.86 2.04
N ALA A 86 4.62 3.11 0.78
CA ALA A 86 4.95 4.33 0.06
C ALA A 86 4.29 5.57 0.67
N ARG A 87 3.03 5.46 1.12
CA ARG A 87 2.32 6.52 1.84
C ARG A 87 3.06 6.88 3.13
N ASP A 88 3.42 5.88 3.93
CA ASP A 88 4.08 6.10 5.22
C ASP A 88 5.46 6.74 5.04
N TYR A 89 6.18 6.32 4.00
CA TYR A 89 7.43 6.97 3.60
C TYR A 89 7.23 8.44 3.18
N ALA A 90 6.27 8.72 2.29
CA ALA A 90 5.98 10.09 1.84
C ALA A 90 5.56 10.99 3.00
N TYR A 91 4.79 10.45 3.95
CA TYR A 91 4.41 11.16 5.17
C TYR A 91 5.63 11.47 6.05
N ALA A 92 6.54 10.52 6.23
CA ALA A 92 7.77 10.73 7.02
C ALA A 92 8.66 11.81 6.39
N VAL A 93 8.82 11.80 5.06
CA VAL A 93 9.57 12.82 4.31
C VAL A 93 8.89 14.19 4.42
N TRP A 94 7.56 14.25 4.29
CA TRP A 94 6.84 15.50 4.46
C TRP A 94 7.02 16.08 5.86
N LYS A 95 6.94 15.23 6.89
CA LYS A 95 7.13 15.64 8.29
C LYS A 95 8.55 16.15 8.55
N SER A 96 9.58 15.48 8.03
CA SER A 96 10.98 15.90 8.22
C SER A 96 11.33 17.18 7.44
N ALA A 97 10.69 17.40 6.29
CA ALA A 97 10.86 18.61 5.48
C ALA A 97 10.03 19.80 5.99
N SER A 98 9.11 19.59 6.94
CA SER A 98 8.24 20.64 7.46
C SER A 98 8.97 21.54 8.47
N PRO A 99 8.68 22.86 8.49
CA PRO A 99 9.42 23.83 9.30
C PRO A 99 9.38 23.56 10.83
N GLU A 100 8.36 22.85 11.31
CA GLU A 100 8.26 22.42 12.71
C GLU A 100 9.36 21.43 13.12
N ALA A 101 9.86 20.60 12.19
CA ALA A 101 10.97 19.69 12.44
C ALA A 101 12.32 20.43 12.51
N ALA A 102 12.51 21.46 11.68
CA ALA A 102 13.72 22.28 11.67
C ALA A 102 13.90 23.10 12.98
N ALA A 103 12.79 23.54 13.60
CA ALA A 103 12.83 24.29 14.85
C ALA A 103 13.35 23.44 16.05
N ALA A 104 13.06 22.13 16.06
CA ALA A 104 13.51 21.23 17.12
C ALA A 104 15.02 20.95 17.06
N ASP A 105 15.58 20.75 15.87
CA ASP A 105 17.02 20.51 15.68
C ASP A 105 17.89 21.74 16.00
N THR A 106 17.32 22.94 15.82
CA THR A 106 18.03 24.20 16.12
C THR A 106 18.19 24.42 17.63
N TYR A 107 17.26 23.93 18.45
CA TYR A 107 17.26 24.13 19.90
C TYR A 107 18.24 23.22 20.65
N VAL A 108 18.58 22.06 20.08
CA VAL A 108 19.53 21.10 20.69
C VAL A 108 21.00 21.54 20.48
N SER A 109 21.26 22.44 19.54
CA SER A 109 22.63 22.81 19.11
C SER A 109 23.16 24.12 19.68
N THR A 110 22.44 24.79 20.59
CA THR A 110 22.96 26.01 21.25
C THR A 110 23.60 25.65 22.61
N PRO A 111 24.94 25.53 22.70
CA PRO A 111 25.57 25.48 24.00
C PRO A 111 25.33 26.82 24.71
N LEU A 112 24.68 26.76 25.88
CA LEU A 112 24.57 27.88 26.82
C LEU A 112 25.96 28.30 27.26
N ASN A 113 26.53 29.28 26.54
CA ASN A 113 27.77 29.93 26.92
C ASN A 113 27.46 30.91 28.07
N ASN A 114 27.34 30.38 29.29
CA ASN A 114 27.26 31.20 30.49
C ASN A 114 28.68 31.57 30.92
N ARG A 115 29.02 32.84 30.74
CA ARG A 115 30.14 33.52 31.42
C ARG A 115 29.87 33.66 32.91
#